data_AF-A0A7Y3D9D5-F1
#
_entry.id   AF-A0A7Y3D9D5-F1
#
_cell.length_a   1.000
_cell.length_b   1.000
_cell.length_c   1.000
_cell.angle_alpha   90.00
_cell.angle_beta   90.00
_cell.angle_gamma   90.00
#
_symmetry.space_group_name_H-M   'P 1'
#
loop_
_entity.id
_entity.type
_entity.pdbx_description
1 polymer ?
#
loop_
_entity_poly.entity_id
_entity_poly.type
_entity_poly.pdbx_seq_one_letter_code
_entity_poly.pdbx_strand_id
1 'polypeptide(L)' 'MSGGTLRSLAAAGVLALVACGDGGPPRAVGTLERDRLDLVAEVAEPVVARGVGEGERVEAGALLVRLDDAKLRAQEAQAE' A
#
# COMPACT_ATOMS: atom_id res chain seq x y z
N MET A 1 18.66 32.49 55.62
CA MET A 1 18.26 32.50 54.18
C MET A 1 19.00 31.44 53.34
N SER A 2 19.28 30.24 53.85
CA SER A 2 20.17 29.26 53.16
C SER A 2 19.53 27.90 52.84
N GLY A 3 18.48 27.47 53.57
CA GLY A 3 17.85 26.17 53.34
C GLY A 3 16.78 26.13 52.23
N GLY A 4 16.15 27.26 51.90
CA GLY A 4 15.10 27.34 50.88
C GLY A 4 15.67 27.32 49.45
N THR A 5 16.79 28.03 49.23
CA THR A 5 17.49 28.08 47.94
C THR A 5 18.08 26.73 47.55
N LEU A 6 18.61 25.98 48.52
CA LEU A 6 19.17 24.65 48.30
C LEU A 6 18.10 23.62 47.87
N ARG A 7 16.89 23.72 48.47
CA ARG A 7 15.74 22.88 48.11
C ARG A 7 15.21 23.19 46.71
N SER A 8 15.15 24.48 46.34
CA SER A 8 14.71 24.89 45.01
C SER A 8 15.69 24.44 43.92
N LEU A 9 17.00 24.50 44.18
CA LEU A 9 18.01 23.99 43.23
C LEU A 9 17.91 22.47 43.05
N ALA A 10 17.72 21.73 44.14
CA ALA A 10 17.53 20.30 44.08
C ALA A 10 16.26 19.92 43.28
N ALA A 11 15.15 20.63 43.51
CA ALA A 11 13.91 20.42 42.77
C ALA A 11 14.07 20.73 41.27
N ALA A 12 14.73 21.82 40.92
CA ALA A 12 15.02 22.17 39.52
C ALA A 12 15.92 21.14 38.83
N GLY A 13 16.91 20.59 39.54
CA GLY A 13 17.76 19.52 39.04
C GLY A 13 16.97 18.23 38.76
N VAL A 14 16.06 17.85 39.66
CA VAL A 14 15.19 16.68 39.46
C VAL A 14 14.24 16.88 38.27
N LEU A 15 13.67 18.08 38.11
CA LEU A 15 12.83 18.43 36.96
C LEU A 15 13.59 18.35 35.62
N ALA A 16 14.85 18.80 35.60
CA ALA A 16 15.69 18.72 34.41
C ALA A 16 16.02 17.27 34.01
N LEU A 17 16.14 16.34 34.96
CA LEU A 17 16.43 14.93 34.69
C LEU A 17 15.26 14.18 34.04
N VAL A 18 14.01 14.63 34.23
CA VAL A 18 12.81 14.00 33.64
C VAL A 18 12.38 14.71 32.33
N ALA A 19 13.05 15.80 31.95
CA ALA A 19 12.74 16.55 30.73
C ALA A 19 13.27 15.89 29.43
N CYS A 20 14.14 14.88 29.54
CA CYS A 20 14.54 14.05 28.41
C CYS A 20 13.49 12.95 28.18
N GLY A 21 12.50 13.26 27.36
CA GLY A 21 11.55 12.27 26.83
C GLY A 21 11.22 12.62 25.39
N ASP A 22 11.01 11.60 24.58
CA ASP A 22 10.64 11.70 23.18
C ASP A 22 9.17 12.19 23.13
N GLY A 23 8.95 13.48 23.41
CA GLY A 23 7.62 14.10 23.60
C GLY A 23 6.73 14.15 22.36
N GLY A 24 7.03 13.33 21.35
CA GLY A 24 6.21 13.15 20.17
C GLY A 24 5.21 12.01 20.35
N PRO A 25 4.13 12.01 19.56
CA PRO A 25 3.25 10.85 19.48
C PRO A 25 4.07 9.60 19.09
N PRO A 26 3.64 8.40 19.53
CA PRO A 26 4.30 7.16 19.18
C PRO A 26 4.40 7.03 17.66
N ARG A 27 5.62 6.74 17.16
CA ARG A 27 5.87 6.56 15.73
C ARG A 27 5.61 5.11 15.35
N ALA A 28 4.51 4.87 14.66
CA ALA A 28 4.28 3.60 13.98
C ALA A 28 5.11 3.58 12.70
N VAL A 29 6.25 2.88 12.75
CA VAL A 29 7.09 2.61 11.58
C VAL A 29 6.79 1.21 11.06
N GLY A 30 6.63 1.09 9.76
CA GLY A 30 6.30 -0.18 9.10
C GLY A 30 5.99 0.03 7.62
N THR A 31 5.86 -1.07 6.90
CA THR A 31 5.43 -1.06 5.50
C THR A 31 3.91 -1.13 5.45
N LEU A 32 3.30 -0.30 4.60
CA LEU A 32 1.89 -0.45 4.27
C LEU A 32 1.75 -1.54 3.21
N GLU A 33 1.18 -2.66 3.60
CA GLU A 33 0.87 -3.76 2.70
C GLU A 33 -0.45 -3.52 1.96
N ARG A 34 -0.54 -4.05 0.74
CA ARG A 34 -1.74 -4.02 -0.09
C ARG A 34 -1.87 -5.34 -0.81
N ASP A 35 -3.11 -5.83 -0.91
CA ASP A 35 -3.41 -6.96 -1.77
C ASP A 35 -3.01 -6.62 -3.22
N ARG A 36 -2.20 -7.49 -3.80
CA ARG A 36 -1.77 -7.42 -5.20
C ARG A 36 -2.20 -8.72 -5.86
N LEU A 37 -2.87 -8.58 -6.99
CA LEU A 37 -3.26 -9.67 -7.86
C LEU A 37 -2.65 -9.40 -9.23
N ASP A 38 -1.95 -10.39 -9.77
CA ASP A 38 -1.46 -10.37 -11.14
C ASP A 38 -2.39 -11.25 -11.99
N LEU A 39 -3.01 -10.65 -13.00
CA LEU A 39 -3.89 -11.35 -13.94
C LEU A 39 -3.10 -11.71 -15.18
N VAL A 40 -2.91 -13.01 -15.40
CA VAL A 40 -2.19 -13.55 -16.55
C VAL A 40 -3.19 -14.02 -17.61
N ALA A 41 -2.89 -13.78 -18.88
CA ALA A 41 -3.69 -14.29 -19.99
C ALA A 41 -3.70 -15.83 -19.99
N GLU A 42 -4.87 -16.44 -20.16
CA GLU A 42 -5.03 -17.89 -20.19
C GLU A 42 -4.41 -18.53 -21.43
N VAL A 43 -4.32 -17.76 -22.53
CA VAL A 43 -3.74 -18.18 -23.80
C VAL A 43 -2.74 -17.15 -24.31
N ALA A 44 -1.72 -17.64 -25.03
CA ALA A 44 -0.65 -16.81 -25.58
C ALA A 44 -1.05 -16.19 -26.94
N GLU A 45 -2.14 -15.43 -26.97
CA GLU A 45 -2.62 -14.73 -28.16
C GLU A 45 -2.38 -13.21 -28.03
N PRO A 46 -2.23 -12.47 -29.14
CA PRO A 46 -1.96 -11.02 -29.11
C PRO A 46 -3.07 -10.21 -28.42
N VAL A 47 -2.69 -9.17 -27.68
CA VAL A 47 -3.65 -8.18 -27.15
C VAL A 47 -4.05 -7.23 -28.27
N VAL A 48 -5.33 -7.23 -28.64
CA VAL A 48 -5.88 -6.39 -29.71
C VAL A 48 -6.61 -5.14 -29.20
N ALA A 49 -7.05 -5.14 -27.93
CA ALA A 49 -7.62 -3.96 -27.30
C ALA A 49 -7.39 -3.95 -25.79
N ARG A 50 -7.34 -2.74 -25.23
CA ARG A 50 -7.36 -2.48 -23.79
C ARG A 50 -8.69 -1.81 -23.43
N GLY A 51 -9.44 -2.40 -22.50
CA GLY A 51 -10.78 -1.95 -22.12
C GLY A 51 -10.81 -0.91 -21.02
N VAL A 52 -9.70 -0.72 -20.29
CA VAL A 52 -9.61 0.19 -19.13
C VAL A 52 -8.31 0.99 -19.15
N GLY A 53 -8.33 2.18 -18.57
CA GLY A 53 -7.13 3.01 -18.37
C GLY A 53 -6.22 2.51 -17.25
N GLU A 54 -4.96 2.93 -17.26
CA GLU A 54 -4.05 2.67 -16.14
C GLU A 54 -4.51 3.43 -14.89
N GLY A 55 -4.53 2.73 -13.74
CA GLY A 55 -5.00 3.30 -12.47
C GLY A 55 -6.52 3.42 -12.35
N GLU A 56 -7.29 3.00 -13.36
CA GLU A 56 -8.75 2.99 -13.31
C GLU A 56 -9.28 2.00 -12.27
N ARG A 57 -10.34 2.37 -11.55
CA ARG A 57 -11.05 1.47 -10.66
C ARG A 57 -11.97 0.57 -11.48
N VAL A 58 -11.94 -0.73 -11.20
CA VAL A 58 -12.69 -1.74 -11.92
C VAL A 58 -13.48 -2.61 -10.96
N GLU A 59 -14.60 -3.14 -11.44
CA GLU A 59 -15.44 -4.10 -10.71
C GLU A 59 -15.19 -5.52 -11.21
N ALA A 60 -15.62 -6.52 -10.44
CA ALA A 60 -15.52 -7.91 -10.86
C ALA A 60 -16.27 -8.15 -12.19
N GLY A 61 -15.62 -8.86 -13.11
CA GLY A 61 -16.15 -9.11 -14.45
C GLY A 61 -15.89 -8.00 -15.48
N ALA A 62 -15.20 -6.91 -15.11
CA ALA A 62 -14.80 -5.88 -16.05
C ALA A 62 -13.86 -6.44 -17.14
N LEU A 63 -14.10 -6.05 -18.40
CA LEU A 63 -13.21 -6.40 -19.52
C LEU A 63 -11.95 -5.53 -19.47
N LEU A 64 -10.83 -6.10 -19.02
CA LEU A 64 -9.56 -5.38 -18.90
C LEU A 64 -8.80 -5.30 -20.24
N VAL A 65 -8.71 -6.43 -20.93
CA VAL A 65 -8.01 -6.59 -22.22
C VAL A 65 -8.78 -7.55 -23.12
N ARG A 66 -8.63 -7.40 -24.42
CA ARG A 66 -9.13 -8.33 -25.43
C ARG A 66 -7.96 -8.96 -26.16
N LEU A 67 -7.92 -10.29 -26.17
CA LEU A 67 -6.99 -11.07 -26.98
C LEU A 67 -7.60 -11.33 -28.36
N ASP A 68 -6.75 -11.55 -29.36
CA ASP A 68 -7.16 -12.03 -30.67
C ASP A 68 -7.78 -13.44 -30.53
N ASP A 69 -9.00 -13.62 -31.03
CA ASP A 69 -9.76 -14.86 -30.93
C ASP A 69 -9.87 -15.62 -32.27
N ALA A 70 -9.21 -15.14 -33.33
CA ALA A 70 -9.34 -15.72 -34.68
C ALA A 70 -9.01 -17.23 -34.72
N LYS A 71 -7.95 -17.65 -34.02
CA LYS A 71 -7.55 -19.05 -33.95
C LYS A 71 -8.56 -19.91 -33.19
N LEU A 72 -9.11 -19.40 -32.09
CA LEU A 72 -10.10 -20.11 -31.30
C LEU A 72 -11.38 -20.33 -32.13
N ARG A 73 -11.86 -19.27 -32.80
CA ARG A 73 -13.03 -19.35 -33.69
C ARG A 73 -12.84 -20.35 -34.83
N ALA A 74 -11.64 -20.40 -35.41
CA ALA A 74 -11.33 -21.38 -36.45
C ALA A 74 -11.37 -22.83 -35.95
N GLN A 75 -10.94 -23.08 -34.71
CA GLN A 75 -11.02 -24.40 -34.08
C GLN A 75 -12.46 -24.80 -33.75
N GLU A 76 -13.26 -23.86 -33.24
CA GLU A 76 -14.69 -24.08 -32.96
C GLU A 76 -15.44 -24.48 -34.24
N ALA A 77 -15.22 -23.75 -35.35
CA ALA A 77 -15.86 -24.05 -36.63
C ALA A 77 -15.45 -25.41 -37.24
N GLN A 78 -14.32 -25.98 -36.84
CA GLN A 78 -13.89 -27.33 -37.25
C GLN A 78 -14.50 -28.46 -36.40
N ALA A 79 -15.01 -28.12 -35.22
CA ALA A 79 -15.58 -29.07 -34.27
C ALA A 79 -17.10 -29.27 -34.46
N GLU A 80 -17.74 -28.40 -35.25
CA GLU A 80 -19.14 -28.51 -35.72
C GLU A 80 -19.25 -29.41 -36.97
#